data_AF-A0A9E1UYM4-F1
#
_entry.id   AF-A0A9E1UYM4-F1
#
_cell.length_a   1.000
_cell.length_b   1.000
_cell.length_c   1.000
_cell.angle_alpha   90.00
_cell.angle_beta   90.00
_cell.angle_gamma   90.00
#
_symmetry.space_group_name_H-M   'P 1'
#
loop_
_entity.id
_entity.type
_entity.pdbx_description
1 polymer ?
#
loop_
_entity_poly.entity_id
_entity_poly.type
_entity_poly.pdbx_seq_one_letter_code
_entity_poly.pdbx_strand_id
1 'polypeptide(L)'
;MRDRLIARIRAGFSGFCIVTAEEARAEETIRGVAEELSYQLYSWSVTDGLLCPAAGSVRDMPDPLDAINAVTEFPESSILLLRDFQHFLGDRAQSPDPVLVRAVRDRIRDARRTGKVIVLTG
;
A
#
# COMPACT_ATOMS: atom_id res chain seq x y z
N MET A 1 15.61 -9.11 -1.15
CA MET A 1 14.61 -8.08 -0.79
C MET A 1 13.45 -8.68 -0.02
N ARG A 2 12.81 -9.72 -0.57
CA ARG A 2 11.75 -10.53 0.05
C ARG A 2 11.96 -10.84 1.55
N ASP A 3 13.05 -11.51 1.93
CA ASP A 3 13.30 -11.93 3.32
C ASP A 3 13.35 -10.76 4.30
N ARG A 4 13.88 -9.61 3.85
CA ARG A 4 13.95 -8.39 4.66
C ARG A 4 12.58 -7.77 4.89
N LEU A 5 11.66 -7.90 3.93
CA LEU A 5 10.27 -7.46 4.09
C LEU A 5 9.53 -8.38 5.06
N ILE A 6 9.66 -9.70 4.88
CA ILE A 6 9.05 -10.71 5.76
C ILE A 6 9.48 -10.51 7.21
N ALA A 7 10.79 -10.39 7.45
CA ALA A 7 11.32 -10.16 8.80
C ALA A 7 10.76 -8.87 9.43
N ARG A 8 10.60 -7.79 8.65
CA ARG A 8 10.05 -6.52 9.14
C ARG A 8 8.55 -6.60 9.39
N ILE A 9 7.79 -7.23 8.51
CA ILE A 9 6.34 -7.40 8.72
C ILE A 9 6.10 -8.24 9.98
N ARG A 10 6.85 -9.32 10.17
CA ARG A 10 6.80 -10.14 11.41
C ARG A 10 7.22 -9.36 12.66
N ALA A 11 8.11 -8.39 12.53
CA ALA A 11 8.49 -7.47 13.62
C ALA A 11 7.46 -6.35 13.88
N GLY A 12 6.33 -6.33 13.16
CA GLY A 12 5.25 -5.37 13.37
C GLY A 12 5.47 -4.02 12.69
N PHE A 13 6.28 -3.95 11.64
CA PHE A 13 6.34 -2.78 10.76
C PHE A 13 5.20 -2.84 9.73
N SER A 14 4.49 -1.73 9.56
CA SER A 14 3.26 -1.63 8.73
C SER A 14 3.36 -0.63 7.59
N GLY A 15 4.47 0.09 7.45
CA GLY A 15 4.65 1.11 6.42
C GLY A 15 5.97 0.91 5.70
N PHE A 16 5.90 0.76 4.38
CA PHE A 16 7.06 0.55 3.52
C PHE A 16 7.00 1.44 2.29
N CYS A 17 8.16 1.89 1.84
CA CYS A 17 8.34 2.54 0.55
C CYS A 17 9.43 1.79 -0.21
N ILE A 18 9.11 1.35 -1.42
CA ILE A 18 10.00 0.63 -2.31
C ILE A 18 10.20 1.52 -3.53
N VAL A 19 11.39 2.11 -3.64
CA VAL A 19 11.72 2.98 -4.77
C VAL A 19 12.39 2.17 -5.87
N THR A 20 11.76 2.05 -7.04
CA THR A 20 12.26 1.21 -8.14
C THR A 20 11.58 1.52 -9.46
N ALA A 21 12.39 1.61 -10.52
CA ALA A 21 11.87 1.71 -11.90
C ALA A 21 11.25 0.40 -12.42
N GLU A 22 11.56 -0.74 -11.80
CA GLU A 22 10.95 -2.04 -12.13
C GLU A 22 9.79 -2.34 -11.18
N GLU A 23 8.65 -1.69 -11.42
CA GLU A 23 7.46 -1.82 -10.58
C GLU A 23 6.88 -3.25 -10.60
N ALA A 24 6.79 -3.87 -11.77
CA ALA A 24 6.30 -5.24 -11.92
C ALA A 24 7.09 -6.26 -11.07
N ARG A 25 8.41 -6.05 -10.94
CA ARG A 25 9.27 -6.90 -10.09
C ARG A 25 9.00 -6.66 -8.60
N ALA A 26 8.72 -5.42 -8.21
CA ALA A 26 8.36 -5.08 -6.84
C ALA A 26 7.01 -5.70 -6.47
N GLU A 27 6.01 -5.58 -7.33
CA GLU A 27 4.70 -6.18 -7.16
C GLU A 27 4.78 -7.70 -7.00
N GLU A 28 5.53 -8.38 -7.87
CA GLU A 28 5.74 -9.83 -7.78
C GLU A 28 6.43 -10.23 -6.46
N THR A 29 7.40 -9.42 -6.02
CA THR A 29 8.05 -9.64 -4.71
C THR A 29 7.04 -9.50 -3.57
N ILE A 30 6.16 -8.49 -3.61
CA ILE A 30 5.15 -8.24 -2.58
C ILE A 30 4.06 -9.33 -2.61
N ARG A 31 3.66 -9.80 -3.79
CA ARG A 31 2.75 -10.93 -3.97
C ARG A 31 3.30 -12.18 -3.30
N GLY A 32 4.56 -12.53 -3.56
CA GLY A 32 5.20 -13.67 -2.88
C GLY A 32 5.31 -13.50 -1.36
N VAL A 33 5.52 -12.27 -0.86
CA VAL A 33 5.49 -11.97 0.59
C VAL A 33 4.09 -12.14 1.17
N ALA A 34 3.06 -11.69 0.46
CA ALA A 34 1.67 -11.82 0.88
C ALA A 34 1.27 -13.29 1.00
N GLU A 35 1.59 -14.10 -0.01
CA GLU A 35 1.33 -15.54 -0.02
C GLU A 35 2.03 -16.26 1.13
N GLU A 36 3.31 -15.95 1.38
CA GLU A 36 4.09 -16.60 2.44
C GLU A 36 3.62 -16.25 3.85
N LEU A 37 3.09 -15.04 4.03
CA LEU A 37 2.55 -14.58 5.32
C LEU A 37 1.05 -14.84 5.46
N SER A 38 0.39 -15.41 4.44
CA SER A 38 -1.06 -15.57 4.36
C SER A 38 -1.83 -14.25 4.45
N TYR A 39 -1.30 -13.19 3.83
CA TYR A 39 -1.97 -11.88 3.74
C TYR A 39 -2.76 -11.76 2.43
N GLN A 40 -3.85 -11.00 2.47
CA GLN A 40 -4.58 -10.59 1.26
C GLN A 40 -3.91 -9.36 0.63
N LEU A 41 -3.54 -9.45 -0.65
CA LEU A 41 -2.93 -8.34 -1.38
C LEU A 41 -3.98 -7.53 -2.14
N TYR A 42 -4.15 -6.28 -1.74
CA TYR A 42 -4.91 -5.26 -2.44
C TYR A 42 -3.93 -4.36 -3.20
N SER A 43 -4.25 -4.02 -4.45
CA SER A 43 -3.42 -3.11 -5.24
C SER A 43 -4.26 -1.95 -5.75
N TRP A 44 -3.68 -0.76 -5.75
CA TRP A 44 -4.33 0.44 -6.27
C TRP A 44 -3.38 1.19 -7.21
N SER A 45 -3.90 1.70 -8.31
CA SER A 45 -3.31 2.81 -9.08
C SER A 45 -4.39 3.82 -9.43
N VAL A 46 -3.96 5.03 -9.78
CA VAL A 46 -4.86 6.08 -10.27
C VAL A 46 -5.60 5.69 -11.56
N THR A 47 -5.02 4.81 -12.38
CA THR A 47 -5.61 4.40 -13.67
C THR A 47 -6.56 3.22 -13.54
N ASP A 48 -6.25 2.28 -12.64
CA ASP A 48 -6.98 1.02 -12.55
C ASP A 48 -7.92 0.99 -11.35
N GLY A 49 -7.83 1.94 -10.42
CA GLY A 49 -8.57 1.92 -9.17
C GLY A 49 -8.06 0.82 -8.23
N LEU A 50 -8.91 0.38 -7.29
CA LEU A 50 -8.56 -0.59 -6.26
C LEU A 50 -8.98 -2.01 -6.69
N LEU A 51 -7.99 -2.89 -6.86
CA LEU A 51 -8.22 -4.33 -7.07
C LEU A 51 -8.47 -5.03 -5.73
N CYS A 52 -9.65 -5.64 -5.61
CA CYS A 52 -10.07 -6.41 -4.44
C CYS A 52 -9.90 -7.92 -4.70
N PRO A 53 -8.94 -8.60 -4.05
CA PRO A 53 -8.65 -10.01 -4.29
C PRO A 53 -9.85 -10.93 -3.98
N ALA A 54 -10.59 -10.65 -2.91
CA ALA A 54 -11.72 -11.49 -2.48
C ALA A 54 -12.91 -11.48 -3.45
N ALA A 55 -13.11 -10.38 -4.20
CA ALA A 55 -14.25 -10.22 -5.08
C ALA A 55 -13.88 -10.37 -6.57
N GLY A 56 -12.59 -10.45 -6.90
CA GLY A 56 -12.12 -10.38 -8.28
C GLY A 56 -12.58 -9.11 -9.00
N SER A 57 -12.92 -8.07 -8.24
CA SER A 57 -13.52 -6.85 -8.74
C SER A 57 -12.58 -5.67 -8.58
N VAL A 58 -12.78 -4.70 -9.46
CA VAL A 58 -12.10 -3.41 -9.44
C VAL A 58 -13.09 -2.38 -8.93
N ARG A 59 -12.74 -1.67 -7.86
CA ARG A 59 -13.47 -0.48 -7.40
C ARG A 59 -12.85 0.75 -8.02
N ASP A 60 -13.66 1.50 -8.77
CA ASP A 60 -13.25 2.81 -9.27
C ASP A 60 -12.97 3.74 -8.07
N MET A 61 -11.77 4.30 -8.04
CA MET A 61 -11.25 5.04 -6.89
C MET A 61 -10.18 6.04 -7.36
N PRO A 62 -10.57 7.11 -8.06
CA PRO A 62 -9.63 8.05 -8.66
C PRO A 62 -8.97 8.97 -7.62
N ASP A 63 -9.57 9.15 -6.44
CA ASP A 63 -9.03 9.98 -5.38
C ASP A 63 -7.98 9.19 -4.55
N PRO A 64 -6.72 9.65 -4.47
CA PRO A 64 -5.69 9.03 -3.63
C PRO A 64 -6.03 9.03 -2.14
N LEU A 65 -6.84 9.99 -1.66
CA LEU A 65 -7.29 10.04 -0.28
C LEU A 65 -8.25 8.87 0.03
N ASP A 66 -9.13 8.55 -0.90
CA ASP A 66 -10.01 7.38 -0.78
C ASP A 66 -9.21 6.08 -0.81
N ALA A 67 -8.21 6.00 -1.69
CA ALA A 67 -7.32 4.85 -1.82
C ALA A 67 -6.58 4.51 -0.53
N ILE A 68 -5.99 5.50 0.14
CA ILE A 68 -5.29 5.27 1.40
C ILE A 68 -6.27 4.95 2.54
N ASN A 69 -7.49 5.50 2.52
CA ASN A 69 -8.51 5.23 3.53
C ASN A 69 -9.16 3.84 3.38
N ALA A 70 -9.17 3.27 2.18
CA ALA A 70 -9.70 1.93 1.92
C ALA A 70 -9.07 0.84 2.80
N VAL A 71 -7.82 1.01 3.25
CA VAL A 71 -7.15 0.07 4.18
C VAL A 71 -7.94 -0.17 5.47
N THR A 72 -8.78 0.79 5.88
CA THR A 72 -9.60 0.67 7.09
C THR A 72 -10.68 -0.41 6.95
N GLU A 73 -11.18 -0.63 5.74
CA GLU A 73 -12.25 -1.60 5.42
C GLU A 73 -11.74 -3.03 5.30
N PHE A 74 -10.43 -3.21 5.10
CA PHE A 74 -9.85 -4.53 4.85
C PHE A 74 -9.87 -5.39 6.11
N PRO A 75 -9.92 -6.73 5.96
CA PRO A 75 -9.71 -7.64 7.08
C PRO A 75 -8.29 -7.51 7.65
N GLU A 76 -8.06 -8.07 8.84
CA GLU A 76 -6.71 -8.25 9.37
C GLU A 76 -5.85 -9.08 8.40
N SER A 77 -4.53 -8.97 8.51
CA SER A 77 -3.60 -9.63 7.58
C SER A 77 -3.83 -9.22 6.12
N SER A 78 -3.91 -7.91 5.87
CA SER A 78 -4.04 -7.35 4.52
C SER A 78 -2.85 -6.45 4.19
N ILE A 79 -2.40 -6.51 2.94
CA ILE A 79 -1.41 -5.61 2.36
C ILE A 79 -2.11 -4.70 1.36
N LEU A 80 -1.97 -3.39 1.53
CA LEU A 80 -2.33 -2.39 0.52
C LEU A 80 -1.08 -1.95 -0.22
N LEU A 81 -1.00 -2.26 -1.51
CA LEU A 81 0.02 -1.79 -2.43
C LEU A 81 -0.50 -0.57 -3.20
N LEU A 82 0.14 0.58 -3.00
CA LEU A 82 -0.16 1.83 -3.69
C LEU A 82 0.93 2.11 -4.73
N ARG A 83 0.53 2.10 -6.00
CA ARG A 83 1.40 2.34 -7.15
C ARG A 83 1.48 3.83 -7.44
N ASP A 84 2.70 4.34 -7.62
CA ASP A 84 3.01 5.73 -7.97
C ASP A 84 2.43 6.77 -7.00
N PHE A 85 2.11 6.35 -5.77
CA PHE A 85 1.41 7.19 -4.81
C PHE A 85 2.25 8.38 -4.33
N GLN A 86 3.58 8.27 -4.40
CA GLN A 86 4.51 9.33 -4.04
C GLN A 86 4.27 10.62 -4.84
N HIS A 87 3.74 10.52 -6.06
CA HIS A 87 3.44 11.70 -6.88
C HIS A 87 2.37 12.59 -6.26
N PHE A 88 1.46 12.03 -5.44
CA PHE A 88 0.44 12.81 -4.72
C PHE A 88 0.96 13.45 -3.42
N LEU A 89 2.14 13.01 -2.95
CA LEU A 89 2.75 13.53 -1.72
C LEU A 89 3.61 14.77 -1.94
N GLY A 90 3.48 15.41 -3.11
CA GLY A 90 4.25 16.58 -3.50
C GLY A 90 5.67 16.25 -3.94
N ASP A 91 6.32 17.23 -4.54
CA ASP A 91 7.71 17.15 -4.98
C ASP A 91 8.45 18.48 -4.73
N ARG A 92 9.57 18.71 -5.42
CA ARG A 92 10.33 19.97 -5.29
C ARG A 92 9.60 21.18 -5.89
N ALA A 93 8.69 20.96 -6.84
CA ALA A 93 7.96 22.01 -7.56
C ALA A 93 6.56 22.25 -6.99
N GLN A 94 5.96 21.25 -6.35
CA GLN A 94 4.60 21.29 -5.83
C GLN A 94 4.55 20.89 -4.35
N SER A 95 3.99 21.77 -3.53
CA SER A 95 3.74 21.48 -2.11
C SER A 95 2.79 20.27 -1.95
N PRO A 96 3.06 19.36 -1.01
CA PRO A 96 2.16 18.25 -0.70
C PRO A 96 0.80 18.77 -0.22
N ASP A 97 -0.27 18.02 -0.49
CA ASP A 97 -1.50 18.19 0.29
C ASP A 97 -1.26 17.73 1.75
N PRO A 98 -1.32 18.64 2.74
CA PRO A 98 -1.08 18.29 4.13
C PRO A 98 -2.09 17.27 4.68
N VAL A 99 -3.32 17.25 4.15
CA VAL A 99 -4.36 16.28 4.53
C VAL A 99 -3.96 14.88 4.09
N LEU A 100 -3.54 14.73 2.83
CA LEU A 100 -3.12 13.44 2.28
C LEU A 100 -1.87 12.90 2.99
N VAL A 101 -0.86 13.74 3.22
CA VAL A 101 0.36 13.37 3.95
C VAL A 101 0.03 12.90 5.37
N ARG A 102 -0.88 13.60 6.06
CA ARG A 102 -1.32 13.20 7.39
C ARG A 102 -2.11 11.89 7.35
N ALA A 103 -3.00 11.73 6.38
CA ALA A 103 -3.79 10.51 6.20
C ALA A 103 -2.89 9.28 6.03
N VAL A 104 -1.86 9.34 5.17
CA VAL A 104 -0.88 8.25 5.02
C VAL A 104 -0.22 7.89 6.36
N ARG A 105 0.25 8.89 7.11
CA ARG A 105 0.92 8.66 8.41
C ARG A 105 -0.03 8.03 9.44
N ASP A 106 -1.27 8.49 9.47
CA ASP A 106 -2.28 7.97 10.38
C ASP A 106 -2.69 6.54 9.99
N ARG A 107 -2.90 6.27 8.70
CA ARG A 107 -3.20 4.92 8.20
C ARG A 107 -2.06 3.93 8.42
N ILE A 108 -0.80 4.32 8.28
CA ILE A 108 0.35 3.46 8.64
C ILE A 108 0.31 3.11 10.14
N ARG A 109 0.00 4.09 11.00
CA ARG A 109 -0.11 3.88 12.44
C ARG A 109 -1.26 2.93 12.78
N ASP A 110 -2.41 3.09 12.14
CA ASP A 110 -3.58 2.24 12.35
C ASP A 110 -3.36 0.82 11.81
N ALA A 111 -2.70 0.71 10.65
CA ALA A 111 -2.31 -0.55 10.04
C ALA A 111 -1.43 -1.39 11.00
N ARG A 112 -0.51 -0.72 11.71
CA ARG A 112 0.33 -1.38 12.73
C ARG A 112 -0.47 -2.06 13.83
N ARG A 113 -1.57 -1.42 14.26
CA ARG A 113 -2.42 -1.92 15.35
C ARG A 113 -3.34 -3.04 14.90
N THR A 114 -3.66 -3.08 13.62
CA THR A 114 -4.66 -3.99 13.02
C THR A 114 -4.01 -5.12 12.22
N GLY A 115 -2.68 -5.29 12.30
CA GLY A 115 -1.96 -6.32 11.55
C GLY A 115 -2.03 -6.14 10.03
N LYS A 116 -2.20 -4.90 9.57
CA LYS A 116 -2.22 -4.53 8.14
C LYS A 116 -0.90 -3.90 7.75
N VAL A 117 -0.60 -3.92 6.46
CA VAL A 117 0.62 -3.36 5.90
C VAL A 117 0.26 -2.45 4.72
N ILE A 118 0.92 -1.30 4.64
CA ILE A 118 0.81 -0.35 3.54
C ILE A 118 2.19 -0.27 2.87
N VAL A 119 2.20 -0.43 1.56
CA VAL A 119 3.40 -0.40 0.72
C VAL A 119 3.20 0.62 -0.39
N LEU A 120 4.09 1.60 -0.47
CA LEU A 120 4.18 2.53 -1.59
C LEU A 120 5.26 2.02 -2.56
N THR A 121 4.97 1.96 -3.85
CA THR A 121 5.94 1.55 -4.89
C THR A 121 5.96 2.53 -6.07
N GLY A 122 7.14 2.74 -6.64
CA GLY A 122 7.41 3.52 -7.85
C GLY A 122 8.74 4.26 -7.80
#